data_AF-A0A5M6DDT1-F1
#
_entry.id   AF-A0A5M6DDT1-F1
#
_cell.length_a   1.000
_cell.length_b   1.000
_cell.length_c   1.000
_cell.angle_alpha   90.00
_cell.angle_beta   90.00
_cell.angle_gamma   90.00
#
_symmetry.space_group_name_H-M   'P 1'
#
loop_
_entity.id
_entity.type
_entity.pdbx_description
1 polymer ?
#
loop_
_entity_poly.entity_id
_entity_poly.type
_entity_poly.pdbx_seq_one_letter_code
_entity_poly.pdbx_strand_id
1 'polypeptide(L)'
;MIHPFPMTALRSLLFTAVILLPMLGVPSTWVTRASAGPAPLLSGTAIAKAIVKYFGKEGSEEASEYLAKRGGREIAERVSRQAVKQGGEEAAEQVSRLAAKYGPEALAALDNVPAVGPVLAALDELPESQVRAALARLSAGSAGRELAETVGRHGVKALRSELAHPGIGGILVRALGDDGAELAGSLSTDQAVMVARHADDLAALPATQRNGVLAMLRNDTERVVAFMGRFAADNPGKTLFTVATTTVILAEPDRILGGDEVVFDADGNPIVVSKSGLAGRTLSAGGEAIAHVSMNYVRPLFIAAMVFIGTFFTLWMLLKFWHLHQREKLHTAELRGEGLGQPSATLEGNAVQRDP
;
A
#
# COMPACT_ATOMS: atom_id res chain seq x y z
N MET A 1 55.79 19.82 -17.12
CA MET A 1 56.35 18.83 -16.17
C MET A 1 56.25 19.42 -14.78
N ILE A 2 55.20 19.07 -14.03
CA ILE A 2 55.03 19.40 -12.61
C ILE A 2 54.36 18.18 -11.98
N HIS A 3 55.07 17.52 -11.05
CA HIS A 3 54.59 16.39 -10.25
C HIS A 3 54.06 16.88 -8.88
N PRO A 4 53.30 16.04 -8.15
CA PRO A 4 52.12 16.45 -7.39
C PRO A 4 52.34 16.65 -5.88
N PHE A 5 51.43 17.39 -5.25
CA PHE A 5 51.28 17.49 -3.79
C PHE A 5 50.19 16.50 -3.29
N PRO A 6 50.45 15.73 -2.22
CA PRO A 6 49.43 14.93 -1.56
C PRO A 6 48.76 15.71 -0.42
N MET A 7 47.42 15.79 -0.41
CA MET A 7 46.63 16.18 0.75
C MET A 7 45.83 14.98 1.26
N THR A 8 46.47 14.16 2.09
CA THR A 8 45.80 13.25 3.02
C THR A 8 45.99 13.79 4.44
N ALA A 9 45.09 14.67 4.88
CA ALA A 9 44.80 14.94 6.29
C ALA A 9 43.83 16.12 6.40
N LEU A 10 42.52 15.88 6.56
CA LEU A 10 41.68 16.85 7.26
C LEU A 10 40.34 16.27 7.72
N ARG A 11 40.18 16.25 9.05
CA ARG A 11 38.91 16.42 9.80
C ARG A 11 37.95 15.23 9.84
N SER A 12 38.39 14.21 10.58
CA SER A 12 37.58 13.69 11.69
C SER A 12 37.50 14.79 12.75
N LEU A 13 36.34 15.42 12.95
CA LEU A 13 36.04 16.18 14.15
C LEU A 13 34.54 16.52 14.21
N LEU A 14 33.91 16.13 15.32
CA LEU A 14 32.82 16.85 16.00
C LEU A 14 31.49 17.03 15.24
N PHE A 15 30.49 16.23 15.59
CA PHE A 15 29.16 16.76 15.97
C PHE A 15 28.42 15.73 16.83
N THR A 16 28.71 15.78 18.13
CA THR A 16 27.93 15.12 19.19
C THR A 16 27.38 16.26 20.06
N ALA A 17 26.11 16.60 19.87
CA ALA A 17 25.33 17.48 20.74
C ALA A 17 23.94 16.82 20.81
N VAL A 18 23.61 16.01 21.83
CA VAL A 18 23.24 16.41 23.20
C VAL A 18 22.33 17.63 23.19
N ILE A 19 21.04 17.39 22.97
CA ILE A 19 19.97 18.28 23.40
C ILE A 19 19.12 17.50 24.40
N LEU A 20 19.46 17.71 25.66
CA LEU A 20 18.66 17.36 26.83
C LEU A 20 17.68 18.52 27.04
N LEU A 21 16.41 18.31 26.72
CA LEU A 21 15.36 19.32 26.95
C LEU A 21 14.61 18.97 28.25
N PRO A 22 14.48 19.91 29.20
CA PRO A 22 13.87 19.64 30.49
C PRO A 22 12.34 19.55 30.38
N MET A 23 11.82 18.58 31.13
CA MET A 23 10.40 18.45 31.47
C MET A 23 9.89 19.72 32.14
N LEU A 24 9.07 20.48 31.42
CA LEU A 24 8.18 21.48 32.00
C LEU A 24 6.80 20.84 32.17
N GLY A 25 6.47 20.56 33.43
CA GLY A 25 5.17 20.06 33.85
C GLY A 25 4.09 21.09 33.54
N VAL A 26 3.17 20.71 32.66
CA VAL A 26 1.90 21.41 32.44
C VAL A 26 0.93 20.92 33.52
N PRO A 27 0.30 21.82 34.30
CA PRO A 27 -0.72 21.44 35.27
C PRO A 27 -1.93 20.83 34.53
N SER A 28 -2.18 19.54 34.77
CA SER A 28 -3.37 18.84 34.29
C SER A 28 -4.60 19.52 34.89
N THR A 29 -5.34 20.21 34.04
CA THR A 29 -6.64 20.79 34.35
C THR A 29 -7.61 19.68 34.78
N TRP A 30 -8.19 19.88 35.95
CA TRP A 30 -9.37 19.24 36.52
C TRP A 30 -10.30 18.60 35.48
N VAL A 31 -10.27 17.28 35.39
CA VAL A 31 -11.38 16.52 34.80
C VAL A 31 -12.47 16.48 35.85
N THR A 32 -13.46 17.35 35.70
CA THR A 32 -14.72 17.32 36.44
C THR A 32 -15.43 16.01 36.08
N ARG A 33 -15.20 14.96 36.87
CA ARG A 33 -15.97 13.72 36.83
C ARG A 33 -17.37 14.06 37.35
N ALA A 34 -18.26 14.42 36.43
CA ALA A 34 -19.68 14.47 36.72
C ALA A 34 -20.11 13.08 37.20
N SER A 35 -20.53 13.00 38.46
CA SER A 35 -21.18 11.84 39.04
C SER A 35 -22.47 11.61 38.27
N ALA A 36 -22.47 10.58 37.40
CA ALA A 36 -23.69 10.10 36.76
C ALA A 36 -24.64 9.61 37.87
N GLY A 37 -25.68 10.40 38.13
CA GLY A 37 -26.87 9.89 38.82
C GLY A 37 -27.51 8.76 38.00
N PRO A 38 -28.35 7.92 38.61
CA PRO A 38 -29.06 6.87 37.90
C PRO A 38 -29.94 7.52 36.82
N ALA A 39 -29.50 7.43 35.56
CA ALA A 39 -30.24 7.92 34.42
C ALA A 39 -31.58 7.16 34.35
N PRO A 40 -32.71 7.87 34.16
CA PRO A 40 -34.01 7.24 34.05
C PRO A 40 -34.02 6.25 32.86
N LEU A 41 -34.60 5.06 33.09
CA LEU A 41 -34.80 3.97 32.12
C LEU A 41 -35.77 4.35 30.97
N LEU A 42 -35.57 5.48 30.31
CA LEU A 42 -36.28 5.91 29.11
C LEU A 42 -35.45 5.49 27.90
N SER A 43 -35.69 4.32 27.30
CA SER A 43 -34.94 3.98 26.08
C SER A 43 -35.62 3.00 25.11
N GLY A 44 -36.40 2.02 25.57
CA GLY A 44 -37.03 1.05 24.65
C GLY A 44 -38.37 1.49 24.05
N THR A 45 -39.19 2.21 24.84
CA THR A 45 -40.59 2.49 24.50
C THR A 45 -40.76 3.57 23.43
N ALA A 46 -39.85 4.55 23.37
CA ALA A 46 -39.91 5.61 22.36
C ALA A 46 -39.65 5.06 20.94
N ILE A 47 -38.65 4.19 20.79
CA ILE A 47 -38.29 3.58 19.50
C ILE A 47 -39.36 2.59 19.07
N ALA A 48 -39.89 1.77 19.99
CA ALA A 48 -41.03 0.91 19.70
C ALA A 48 -42.25 1.72 19.23
N LYS A 49 -42.56 2.85 19.87
CA LYS A 49 -43.66 3.74 19.47
C LYS A 49 -43.43 4.39 18.12
N ALA A 50 -42.18 4.76 17.80
CA ALA A 50 -41.79 5.30 16.50
C ALA A 50 -41.99 4.26 15.37
N ILE A 51 -41.59 3.01 15.61
CA ILE A 51 -41.80 1.89 14.68
C ILE A 51 -43.30 1.66 14.45
N VAL A 52 -44.10 1.59 15.52
CA VAL A 52 -45.57 1.45 15.41
C VAL A 52 -46.19 2.62 14.64
N LYS A 53 -45.70 3.85 14.84
CA LYS A 53 -46.20 5.04 14.13
C LYS A 53 -45.87 5.02 12.63
N TYR A 54 -44.68 4.55 12.25
CA TYR A 54 -44.29 4.39 10.84
C TYR A 54 -45.22 3.39 10.14
N PHE A 55 -45.38 2.22 10.73
CA PHE A 55 -46.19 1.15 10.17
C PHE A 55 -47.70 1.42 10.21
N GLY A 56 -48.18 2.22 11.16
CA GLY A 56 -49.56 2.70 11.19
C GLY A 56 -49.92 3.59 10.00
N LYS A 57 -48.94 4.13 9.26
CA LYS A 57 -49.16 4.94 8.06
C LYS A 57 -49.05 4.17 6.75
N GLU A 58 -48.18 3.15 6.65
CA GLU A 58 -47.90 2.44 5.38
C GLU A 58 -48.59 1.08 5.22
N GLY A 59 -49.24 0.53 6.27
CA GLY A 59 -50.02 -0.71 6.16
C GLY A 59 -49.55 -1.75 7.18
N SER A 60 -50.48 -2.26 7.98
CA SER A 60 -50.18 -3.06 9.18
C SER A 60 -49.62 -4.46 8.90
N GLU A 61 -49.70 -4.96 7.67
CA GLU A 61 -49.38 -6.36 7.36
C GLU A 61 -47.85 -6.59 7.31
N GLU A 62 -47.11 -5.83 6.50
CA GLU A 62 -45.63 -5.91 6.40
C GLU A 62 -44.95 -5.61 7.74
N ALA A 63 -45.53 -4.71 8.53
CA ALA A 63 -45.09 -4.37 9.88
C ALA A 63 -45.09 -5.54 10.83
N SER A 64 -46.24 -6.22 10.88
CA SER A 64 -46.46 -7.35 11.77
C SER A 64 -45.58 -8.53 11.36
N GLU A 65 -45.39 -8.72 10.05
CA GLU A 65 -44.52 -9.76 9.52
C GLU A 65 -43.05 -9.48 9.81
N TYR A 66 -42.57 -8.25 9.66
CA TYR A 66 -41.18 -7.90 9.99
C TYR A 66 -40.90 -8.05 11.49
N LEU A 67 -41.80 -7.57 12.34
CA LEU A 67 -41.68 -7.71 13.79
C LEU A 67 -41.73 -9.18 14.23
N ALA A 68 -42.59 -10.00 13.61
CA ALA A 68 -42.75 -11.41 13.96
C ALA A 68 -41.64 -12.31 13.40
N LYS A 69 -41.18 -12.10 12.16
CA LYS A 69 -40.24 -13.00 11.48
C LYS A 69 -38.77 -12.64 11.65
N ARG A 70 -38.41 -11.35 11.78
CA ARG A 70 -37.00 -10.90 11.68
C ARG A 70 -36.37 -10.43 12.99
N GLY A 71 -37.03 -10.66 14.13
CA GLY A 71 -36.48 -10.20 15.41
C GLY A 71 -36.36 -8.68 15.49
N GLY A 72 -37.25 -7.94 14.80
CA GLY A 72 -37.18 -6.48 14.70
C GLY A 72 -37.15 -5.77 16.06
N ARG A 73 -37.79 -6.36 17.09
CA ARG A 73 -37.71 -5.85 18.47
C ARG A 73 -36.31 -5.99 19.07
N GLU A 74 -35.65 -7.13 18.88
CA GLU A 74 -34.29 -7.37 19.38
C GLU A 74 -33.29 -6.43 18.71
N ILE A 75 -33.41 -6.26 17.37
CA ILE A 75 -32.60 -5.32 16.60
C ILE A 75 -32.82 -3.90 17.12
N ALA A 76 -34.07 -3.47 17.28
CA ALA A 76 -34.38 -2.15 17.81
C ALA A 76 -33.76 -1.94 19.20
N GLU A 77 -33.92 -2.89 20.13
CA GLU A 77 -33.36 -2.82 21.48
C GLU A 77 -31.82 -2.77 21.48
N ARG A 78 -31.16 -3.55 20.61
CA ARG A 78 -29.70 -3.58 20.48
C ARG A 78 -29.15 -2.27 19.91
N VAL A 79 -29.72 -1.77 18.82
CA VAL A 79 -29.34 -0.49 18.23
C VAL A 79 -29.59 0.66 19.21
N SER A 80 -30.73 0.67 19.90
CA SER A 80 -31.05 1.68 20.92
C SER A 80 -30.01 1.70 22.04
N ARG A 81 -29.68 0.52 22.57
CA ARG A 81 -28.69 0.38 23.64
C ARG A 81 -27.30 0.81 23.18
N GLN A 82 -26.93 0.46 21.95
CA GLN A 82 -25.65 0.87 21.36
C GLN A 82 -25.59 2.39 21.14
N ALA A 83 -26.67 3.00 20.66
CA ALA A 83 -26.78 4.45 20.50
C ALA A 83 -26.65 5.18 21.84
N VAL A 84 -27.40 4.77 22.87
CA VAL A 84 -27.29 5.34 24.24
C VAL A 84 -25.87 5.18 24.79
N LYS A 85 -25.25 4.01 24.61
CA LYS A 85 -23.90 3.73 25.11
C LYS A 85 -22.84 4.61 24.43
N GLN A 86 -22.99 4.90 23.14
CA GLN A 86 -21.95 5.57 22.34
C GLN A 86 -22.16 7.09 22.23
N GLY A 87 -23.41 7.57 22.24
CA GLY A 87 -23.76 8.98 22.03
C GLY A 87 -24.89 9.51 22.91
N GLY A 88 -25.26 8.78 23.97
CA GLY A 88 -26.28 9.21 24.92
C GLY A 88 -27.70 9.26 24.34
N GLU A 89 -28.55 10.05 24.97
CA GLU A 89 -29.97 10.18 24.59
C GLU A 89 -30.16 10.81 23.20
N GLU A 90 -29.29 11.74 22.82
CA GLU A 90 -29.33 12.41 21.51
C GLU A 90 -29.17 11.43 20.34
N ALA A 91 -28.19 10.52 20.44
CA ALA A 91 -27.99 9.48 19.44
C ALA A 91 -29.20 8.53 19.37
N ALA A 92 -29.78 8.15 20.51
CA ALA A 92 -30.97 7.31 20.54
C ALA A 92 -32.19 7.99 19.90
N GLU A 93 -32.32 9.31 20.09
CA GLU A 93 -33.37 10.09 19.44
C GLU A 93 -33.16 10.16 17.92
N GLN A 94 -31.93 10.35 17.44
CA GLN A 94 -31.58 10.31 16.01
C GLN A 94 -31.92 8.95 15.39
N VAL A 95 -31.55 7.84 16.04
CA VAL A 95 -31.96 6.48 15.62
C VAL A 95 -33.47 6.38 15.51
N SER A 96 -34.20 6.88 16.53
CA SER A 96 -35.67 6.86 16.51
C SER A 96 -36.25 7.67 15.36
N ARG A 97 -35.66 8.83 15.02
CA ARG A 97 -36.10 9.67 13.89
C ARG A 97 -35.84 8.97 12.55
N LEU A 98 -34.67 8.37 12.37
CA LEU A 98 -34.35 7.61 11.16
C LEU A 98 -35.25 6.39 10.99
N ALA A 99 -35.47 5.61 12.05
CA ALA A 99 -36.39 4.47 12.04
C ALA A 99 -37.84 4.90 11.76
N ALA A 100 -38.27 6.05 12.28
CA ALA A 100 -39.60 6.61 12.00
C ALA A 100 -39.76 7.13 10.56
N LYS A 101 -38.66 7.40 9.84
CA LYS A 101 -38.68 7.98 8.49
C LYS A 101 -38.41 6.96 7.39
N TYR A 102 -37.48 6.03 7.64
CA TYR A 102 -37.01 5.03 6.68
C TYR A 102 -37.36 3.60 7.10
N GLY A 103 -38.07 3.44 8.22
CA GLY A 103 -38.59 2.15 8.65
C GLY A 103 -37.51 1.17 9.13
N PRO A 104 -37.75 -0.14 9.00
CA PRO A 104 -36.86 -1.18 9.53
C PRO A 104 -35.49 -1.25 8.83
N GLU A 105 -35.37 -0.75 7.60
CA GLU A 105 -34.11 -0.70 6.86
C GLU A 105 -33.06 0.13 7.59
N ALA A 106 -33.49 1.23 8.23
CA ALA A 106 -32.59 2.06 9.06
C ALA A 106 -32.06 1.28 10.26
N LEU A 107 -32.90 0.50 10.92
CA LEU A 107 -32.49 -0.30 12.08
C LEU A 107 -31.53 -1.41 11.67
N ALA A 108 -31.81 -2.10 10.55
CA ALA A 108 -30.92 -3.13 10.02
C ALA A 108 -29.55 -2.55 9.61
N ALA A 109 -29.53 -1.36 9.00
CA ALA A 109 -28.29 -0.66 8.68
C ALA A 109 -27.49 -0.32 9.95
N LEU A 110 -28.14 0.22 10.98
CA LEU A 110 -27.49 0.66 12.21
C LEU A 110 -27.05 -0.50 13.12
N ASP A 111 -27.73 -1.66 13.08
CA ASP A 111 -27.32 -2.88 13.83
C ASP A 111 -26.03 -3.48 13.27
N ASN A 112 -25.76 -3.26 11.98
CA ASN A 112 -24.56 -3.74 11.31
C ASN A 112 -23.32 -2.85 11.56
N VAL A 113 -23.51 -1.66 12.13
CA VAL A 113 -22.48 -0.63 12.28
C VAL A 113 -21.73 -0.81 13.61
N PRO A 114 -20.38 -0.77 13.62
CA PRO A 114 -19.61 -0.88 14.86
C PRO A 114 -19.70 0.39 15.75
N ALA A 115 -19.77 1.57 15.13
CA ALA A 115 -19.88 2.86 15.80
C ALA A 115 -21.04 3.68 15.22
N VAL A 116 -22.16 3.71 15.93
CA VAL A 116 -23.42 4.34 15.51
C VAL A 116 -23.26 5.85 15.40
N GLY A 117 -22.57 6.49 16.35
CA GLY A 117 -22.41 7.96 16.39
C GLY A 117 -21.84 8.57 15.10
N PRO A 118 -20.65 8.16 14.64
CA PRO A 118 -20.06 8.68 13.39
C PRO A 118 -20.94 8.44 12.15
N VAL A 119 -21.62 7.29 12.09
CA VAL A 119 -22.51 6.97 10.97
C VAL A 119 -23.77 7.83 11.00
N LEU A 120 -24.36 8.08 12.17
CA LEU A 120 -25.50 9.00 12.29
C LEU A 120 -25.13 10.42 11.85
N ALA A 121 -23.98 10.95 12.31
CA ALA A 121 -23.50 12.25 11.88
C ALA A 121 -23.30 12.31 10.35
N ALA A 122 -22.71 11.27 9.76
CA ALA A 122 -22.54 11.19 8.32
C ALA A 122 -23.86 11.10 7.54
N LEU A 123 -24.88 10.43 8.08
CA LEU A 123 -26.21 10.33 7.48
C LEU A 123 -26.98 11.66 7.56
N ASP A 124 -26.82 12.42 8.65
CA ASP A 124 -27.45 13.73 8.82
C ASP A 124 -26.87 14.79 7.85
N GLU A 125 -25.62 14.64 7.42
CA GLU A 125 -24.98 15.49 6.40
C GLU A 125 -25.31 15.11 4.94
N LEU A 126 -26.00 13.99 4.72
CA LEU A 126 -26.42 13.58 3.37
C LEU A 126 -27.73 14.25 2.95
N PRO A 127 -27.90 14.58 1.65
CA PRO A 127 -29.19 14.97 1.11
C PRO A 127 -30.25 13.87 1.38
N GLU A 128 -31.47 14.26 1.75
CA GLU A 128 -32.52 13.30 2.13
C GLU A 128 -32.82 12.25 1.06
N SER A 129 -32.64 12.61 -0.22
CA SER A 129 -32.81 11.72 -1.38
C SER A 129 -31.78 10.59 -1.44
N GLN A 130 -30.63 10.76 -0.80
CA GLN A 130 -29.52 9.80 -0.79
C GLN A 130 -29.51 8.90 0.45
N VAL A 131 -30.17 9.32 1.54
CA VAL A 131 -30.15 8.60 2.82
C VAL A 131 -30.67 7.17 2.68
N ARG A 132 -31.78 6.94 1.95
CA ARG A 132 -32.32 5.58 1.75
C ARG A 132 -31.33 4.67 1.03
N ALA A 133 -30.64 5.17 -0.01
CA ALA A 133 -29.61 4.42 -0.71
C ALA A 133 -28.40 4.12 0.19
N ALA A 134 -28.00 5.08 1.04
CA ALA A 134 -26.92 4.88 2.00
C ALA A 134 -27.27 3.80 3.04
N LEU A 135 -28.49 3.81 3.58
CA LEU A 135 -28.97 2.79 4.52
C LEU A 135 -29.02 1.39 3.87
N ALA A 136 -29.44 1.30 2.61
CA ALA A 136 -29.39 0.05 1.86
C ALA A 136 -27.96 -0.48 1.69
N ARG A 137 -26.97 0.40 1.50
CA ARG A 137 -25.55 0.02 1.42
C ARG A 137 -24.98 -0.40 2.78
N LEU A 138 -25.29 0.34 3.83
CA LEU A 138 -24.86 0.02 5.20
C LEU A 138 -25.46 -1.29 5.72
N SER A 139 -26.65 -1.67 5.25
CA SER A 139 -27.29 -2.95 5.60
C SER A 139 -26.82 -4.15 4.78
N ALA A 140 -25.90 -3.97 3.81
CA ALA A 140 -25.39 -5.01 2.92
C ALA A 140 -24.37 -5.97 3.58
N GLY A 141 -24.69 -6.50 4.77
CA GLY A 141 -23.89 -7.51 5.47
C GLY A 141 -22.44 -7.09 5.73
N SER A 142 -21.47 -7.95 5.40
CA SER A 142 -20.04 -7.68 5.63
C SER A 142 -19.56 -6.43 4.87
N ALA A 143 -20.00 -6.22 3.63
CA ALA A 143 -19.63 -5.05 2.84
C ALA A 143 -20.17 -3.76 3.47
N GLY A 144 -21.41 -3.78 3.97
CA GLY A 144 -22.01 -2.65 4.69
C GLY A 144 -21.28 -2.33 6.00
N ARG A 145 -20.73 -3.35 6.68
CA ARG A 145 -19.92 -3.18 7.89
C ARG A 145 -18.55 -2.57 7.59
N GLU A 146 -17.87 -3.03 6.54
CA GLU A 146 -16.62 -2.43 6.06
C GLU A 146 -16.81 -0.96 5.64
N LEU A 147 -17.92 -0.67 4.97
CA LEU A 147 -18.32 0.71 4.67
C LEU A 147 -18.51 1.51 5.95
N ALA A 148 -19.25 1.00 6.93
CA ALA A 148 -19.48 1.69 8.20
C ALA A 148 -18.18 1.98 8.96
N GLU A 149 -17.20 1.07 8.94
CA GLU A 149 -15.86 1.31 9.50
C GLU A 149 -15.12 2.43 8.76
N THR A 150 -15.23 2.46 7.43
CA THR A 150 -14.62 3.50 6.59
C THR A 150 -15.28 4.86 6.85
N VAL A 151 -16.61 4.90 7.01
CA VAL A 151 -17.38 6.09 7.40
C VAL A 151 -16.99 6.56 8.80
N GLY A 152 -16.72 5.65 9.73
CA GLY A 152 -16.21 6.01 11.05
C GLY A 152 -14.87 6.77 11.02
N ARG A 153 -14.04 6.56 9.98
CA ARG A 153 -12.73 7.22 9.81
C ARG A 153 -12.78 8.46 8.93
N HIS A 154 -13.59 8.44 7.87
CA HIS A 154 -13.61 9.47 6.81
C HIS A 154 -14.93 10.24 6.70
N GLY A 155 -15.90 9.94 7.57
CA GLY A 155 -17.19 10.63 7.66
C GLY A 155 -18.05 10.51 6.41
N VAL A 156 -18.81 11.56 6.11
CA VAL A 156 -19.75 11.62 4.98
C VAL A 156 -19.09 11.42 3.62
N LYS A 157 -17.80 11.75 3.48
CA LYS A 157 -17.07 11.60 2.22
C LYS A 157 -17.01 10.13 1.76
N ALA A 158 -16.85 9.19 2.69
CA ALA A 158 -16.89 7.76 2.41
C ALA A 158 -18.26 7.32 1.89
N LEU A 159 -19.35 7.76 2.52
CA LEU A 159 -20.71 7.46 2.05
C LEU A 159 -20.96 8.04 0.66
N ARG A 160 -20.58 9.30 0.42
CA ARG A 160 -20.78 9.95 -0.89
C ARG A 160 -20.01 9.23 -1.99
N SER A 161 -18.77 8.83 -1.72
CA SER A 161 -17.95 8.05 -2.65
C SER A 161 -18.59 6.69 -2.97
N GLU A 162 -19.08 5.97 -1.95
CA GLU A 162 -19.78 4.70 -2.14
C GLU A 162 -21.11 4.84 -2.90
N LEU A 163 -21.84 5.94 -2.68
CA LEU A 163 -23.06 6.24 -3.43
C LEU A 163 -22.77 6.59 -4.89
N ALA A 164 -21.66 7.27 -5.18
CA ALA A 164 -21.23 7.59 -6.53
C ALA A 164 -20.80 6.33 -7.30
N HIS A 165 -20.03 5.45 -6.66
CA HIS A 165 -19.53 4.22 -7.26
C HIS A 165 -19.75 3.02 -6.32
N PRO A 166 -20.92 2.37 -6.39
CA PRO A 166 -21.25 1.35 -5.42
C PRO A 166 -20.37 0.10 -5.47
N GLY A 167 -19.82 -0.27 -4.31
CA GLY A 167 -18.85 -1.35 -4.11
C GLY A 167 -17.39 -0.94 -4.39
N ILE A 168 -17.17 0.25 -4.95
CA ILE A 168 -15.85 0.70 -5.42
C ILE A 168 -15.39 1.94 -4.65
N GLY A 169 -16.31 2.87 -4.38
CA GLY A 169 -16.03 4.09 -3.63
C GLY A 169 -15.47 3.78 -2.25
N GLY A 170 -16.09 2.87 -1.50
CA GLY A 170 -15.58 2.40 -0.22
C GLY A 170 -14.14 1.83 -0.31
N ILE A 171 -13.80 1.11 -1.39
CA ILE A 171 -12.45 0.57 -1.61
C ILE A 171 -11.44 1.71 -1.79
N LEU A 172 -11.77 2.70 -2.62
CA LEU A 172 -10.91 3.86 -2.88
C LEU A 172 -10.66 4.66 -1.60
N VAL A 173 -11.70 4.96 -0.83
CA VAL A 173 -11.57 5.72 0.42
C VAL A 173 -10.77 4.92 1.46
N ARG A 174 -10.98 3.60 1.56
CA ARG A 174 -10.24 2.76 2.50
C ARG A 174 -8.73 2.72 2.19
N ALA A 175 -8.36 2.64 0.92
CA ALA A 175 -6.96 2.55 0.50
C ALA A 175 -6.25 3.92 0.49
N LEU A 176 -6.93 4.97 0.01
CA LEU A 176 -6.33 6.27 -0.26
C LEU A 176 -6.80 7.38 0.69
N GLY A 177 -7.72 7.08 1.61
CA GLY A 177 -8.27 8.03 2.57
C GLY A 177 -9.11 9.12 1.91
N ASP A 178 -8.97 10.35 2.42
CA ASP A 178 -9.69 11.52 1.92
C ASP A 178 -9.40 11.82 0.44
N ASP A 179 -8.17 11.57 -0.01
CA ASP A 179 -7.79 11.72 -1.42
C ASP A 179 -8.56 10.74 -2.32
N GLY A 180 -8.81 9.53 -1.83
CA GLY A 180 -9.62 8.52 -2.52
C GLY A 180 -11.08 8.92 -2.63
N ALA A 181 -11.62 9.57 -1.59
CA ALA A 181 -12.99 10.07 -1.60
C ALA A 181 -13.18 11.23 -2.57
N GLU A 182 -12.21 12.15 -2.63
CA GLU A 182 -12.18 13.24 -3.61
C GLU A 182 -12.06 12.70 -5.03
N LEU A 183 -11.12 11.77 -5.26
CA LEU A 183 -10.90 11.16 -6.57
C LEU A 183 -12.17 10.43 -7.05
N ALA A 184 -12.82 9.65 -6.19
CA ALA A 184 -14.08 8.99 -6.52
C ALA A 184 -15.21 9.98 -6.91
N GLY A 185 -15.13 11.25 -6.53
CA GLY A 185 -16.10 12.26 -6.97
C GLY A 185 -15.88 12.75 -8.40
N SER A 186 -14.68 12.57 -8.97
CA SER A 186 -14.30 13.05 -10.30
C SER A 186 -14.19 11.95 -11.36
N LEU A 187 -14.19 10.67 -10.97
CA LEU A 187 -14.06 9.55 -11.89
C LEU A 187 -15.40 9.14 -12.50
N SER A 188 -15.37 8.60 -13.73
CA SER A 188 -16.46 7.76 -14.21
C SER A 188 -16.43 6.40 -13.51
N THR A 189 -17.52 5.64 -13.54
CA THR A 189 -17.57 4.31 -12.91
C THR A 189 -16.50 3.37 -13.45
N ASP A 190 -16.25 3.36 -14.76
CA ASP A 190 -15.22 2.49 -15.37
C ASP A 190 -13.81 2.93 -14.94
N GLN A 191 -13.57 4.24 -14.85
CA GLN A 191 -12.30 4.77 -14.36
C GLN A 191 -12.11 4.42 -12.87
N ALA A 192 -13.15 4.54 -12.05
CA ALA A 192 -13.12 4.17 -10.64
C ALA A 192 -12.82 2.68 -10.46
N VAL A 193 -13.42 1.78 -11.26
CA VAL A 193 -13.09 0.34 -11.26
C VAL A 193 -11.62 0.13 -11.57
N MET A 194 -11.10 0.79 -12.61
CA MET A 194 -9.70 0.64 -13.02
C MET A 194 -8.72 1.14 -11.95
N VAL A 195 -9.01 2.28 -11.32
CA VAL A 195 -8.17 2.80 -10.22
C VAL A 195 -8.27 1.92 -8.99
N ALA A 196 -9.48 1.46 -8.62
CA ALA A 196 -9.70 0.63 -7.43
C ALA A 196 -8.94 -0.70 -7.48
N ARG A 197 -8.78 -1.29 -8.67
CA ARG A 197 -7.96 -2.50 -8.86
C ARG A 197 -6.49 -2.32 -8.47
N HIS A 198 -6.00 -1.09 -8.47
CA HIS A 198 -4.62 -0.73 -8.11
C HIS A 198 -4.55 0.20 -6.89
N ALA A 199 -5.63 0.36 -6.14
CA ALA A 199 -5.67 1.31 -5.03
C ALA A 199 -4.71 0.92 -3.88
N ASP A 200 -4.57 -0.38 -3.61
CA ASP A 200 -3.63 -0.88 -2.59
C ASP A 200 -2.17 -0.67 -3.03
N ASP A 201 -1.86 -0.85 -4.33
CA ASP A 201 -0.53 -0.56 -4.89
C ASP A 201 -0.20 0.94 -4.74
N LEU A 202 -1.17 1.80 -5.04
CA LEU A 202 -1.05 3.25 -4.86
C LEU A 202 -0.86 3.63 -3.40
N ALA A 203 -1.59 3.00 -2.49
CA ALA A 203 -1.50 3.24 -1.05
C ALA A 203 -0.12 2.87 -0.49
N ALA A 204 0.50 1.81 -1.03
CA ALA A 204 1.82 1.31 -0.64
C ALA A 204 2.99 2.19 -1.12
N LEU A 205 2.76 3.12 -2.05
CA LEU A 205 3.79 4.07 -2.50
C LEU A 205 4.24 5.02 -1.36
N PRO A 206 5.50 5.48 -1.37
CA PRO A 206 5.94 6.61 -0.56
C PRO A 206 5.03 7.83 -0.78
N ALA A 207 4.74 8.58 0.28
CA ALA A 207 3.77 9.67 0.25
C ALA A 207 3.99 10.67 -0.90
N THR A 208 5.25 11.05 -1.18
CA THR A 208 5.59 11.95 -2.30
C THR A 208 5.21 11.37 -3.66
N GLN A 209 5.48 10.09 -3.89
CA GLN A 209 5.16 9.42 -5.15
C GLN A 209 3.65 9.20 -5.30
N ARG A 210 2.99 8.76 -4.24
CA ARG A 210 1.53 8.61 -4.19
C ARG A 210 0.84 9.92 -4.54
N ASN A 211 1.24 11.01 -3.89
CA ASN A 211 0.66 12.34 -4.14
C ASN A 211 0.89 12.81 -5.58
N GLY A 212 2.07 12.52 -6.15
CA GLY A 212 2.35 12.79 -7.57
C GLY A 212 1.40 12.03 -8.50
N VAL A 213 1.16 10.74 -8.25
CA VAL A 213 0.23 9.94 -9.06
C VAL A 213 -1.22 10.40 -8.90
N LEU A 214 -1.63 10.73 -7.67
CA LEU A 214 -2.97 11.26 -7.42
C LEU A 214 -3.17 12.63 -8.10
N ALA A 215 -2.16 13.49 -8.11
CA ALA A 215 -2.22 14.75 -8.85
C ALA A 215 -2.37 14.52 -10.36
N MET A 216 -1.61 13.58 -10.94
CA MET A 216 -1.80 13.20 -12.35
C MET A 216 -3.19 12.62 -12.63
N LEU A 217 -3.70 11.76 -11.73
CA LEU A 217 -5.06 11.21 -11.86
C LEU A 217 -6.14 12.30 -11.82
N ARG A 218 -5.93 13.39 -11.06
CA ARG A 218 -6.86 14.53 -10.99
C ARG A 218 -6.78 15.41 -12.24
N ASN A 219 -5.59 15.62 -12.78
CA ASN A 219 -5.37 16.51 -13.93
C ASN A 219 -5.62 15.83 -15.27
N ASP A 220 -5.26 14.55 -15.40
CA ASP A 220 -5.24 13.79 -16.66
C ASP A 220 -5.82 12.38 -16.48
N THR A 221 -6.99 12.29 -15.84
CA THR A 221 -7.65 11.01 -15.52
C THR A 221 -7.69 10.03 -16.69
N GLU A 222 -8.15 10.49 -17.86
CA GLU A 222 -8.33 9.63 -19.04
C GLU A 222 -7.01 9.03 -19.50
N ARG A 223 -5.94 9.83 -19.56
CA ARG A 223 -4.62 9.38 -20.01
C ARG A 223 -4.03 8.38 -19.03
N VAL A 224 -4.10 8.66 -17.73
CA VAL A 224 -3.58 7.77 -16.69
C VAL A 224 -4.36 6.45 -16.67
N VAL A 225 -5.69 6.48 -16.70
CA VAL A 225 -6.51 5.26 -16.72
C VAL A 225 -6.30 4.45 -18.00
N ALA A 226 -6.18 5.11 -19.16
CA ALA A 226 -5.87 4.42 -20.42
C ALA A 226 -4.48 3.76 -20.38
N PHE A 227 -3.49 4.43 -19.79
CA PHE A 227 -2.18 3.85 -19.52
C PHE A 227 -2.29 2.64 -18.58
N MET A 228 -3.06 2.74 -17.49
CA MET A 228 -3.29 1.64 -16.56
C MET A 228 -3.93 0.43 -17.24
N GLY A 229 -4.93 0.66 -18.08
CA GLY A 229 -5.60 -0.38 -18.86
C GLY A 229 -4.64 -1.10 -19.81
N ARG A 230 -3.84 -0.35 -20.58
CA ARG A 230 -2.85 -0.92 -21.50
C ARG A 230 -1.77 -1.71 -20.75
N PHE A 231 -1.22 -1.14 -19.68
CA PHE A 231 -0.20 -1.82 -18.89
C PHE A 231 -0.71 -3.13 -18.31
N ALA A 232 -1.93 -3.14 -17.75
CA ALA A 232 -2.53 -4.36 -17.19
C ALA A 232 -2.78 -5.44 -18.27
N ALA A 233 -3.16 -5.04 -19.48
CA ALA A 233 -3.32 -5.94 -20.62
C ALA A 233 -1.98 -6.54 -21.08
N ASP A 234 -0.94 -5.71 -21.19
CA ASP A 234 0.38 -6.11 -21.67
C ASP A 234 1.19 -6.88 -20.60
N ASN A 235 0.84 -6.73 -19.32
CA ASN A 235 1.60 -7.28 -18.19
C ASN A 235 0.68 -7.93 -17.13
N PRO A 236 -0.01 -9.03 -17.48
CA PRO A 236 -0.88 -9.71 -16.52
C PRO A 236 -0.10 -10.17 -15.28
N GLY A 237 -0.62 -9.83 -14.10
CA GLY A 237 -0.04 -10.20 -12.80
C GLY A 237 1.11 -9.32 -12.30
N LYS A 238 1.51 -8.27 -13.02
CA LYS A 238 2.50 -7.30 -12.53
C LYS A 238 1.82 -6.11 -11.84
N THR A 239 2.45 -5.61 -10.78
CA THR A 239 2.01 -4.38 -10.09
C THR A 239 2.47 -3.15 -10.87
N LEU A 240 1.55 -2.23 -11.14
CA LEU A 240 1.80 -1.08 -12.01
C LEU A 240 2.61 0.02 -11.30
N PHE A 241 2.27 0.28 -10.04
CA PHE A 241 2.85 1.35 -9.24
C PHE A 241 3.93 0.85 -8.30
N THR A 242 5.05 0.40 -8.86
CA THR A 242 6.28 0.24 -8.06
C THR A 242 6.98 1.58 -7.89
N VAL A 243 7.82 1.72 -6.87
CA VAL A 243 8.61 2.95 -6.62
C VAL A 243 9.43 3.36 -7.84
N ALA A 244 10.05 2.39 -8.52
CA ALA A 244 10.87 2.63 -9.71
C ALA A 244 10.01 3.07 -10.91
N THR A 245 8.94 2.34 -11.21
CA THR A 245 8.03 2.67 -12.32
C THR A 245 7.41 4.04 -12.12
N THR A 246 6.95 4.32 -10.90
CA THR A 246 6.29 5.60 -10.55
C THR A 246 7.26 6.77 -10.70
N THR A 247 8.53 6.61 -10.32
CA THR A 247 9.53 7.67 -10.49
C THR A 247 9.74 8.03 -11.97
N VAL A 248 9.77 7.03 -12.86
CA VAL A 248 9.90 7.26 -14.31
C VAL A 248 8.66 7.95 -14.88
N ILE A 249 7.46 7.50 -14.49
CA ILE A 249 6.21 8.13 -14.91
C ILE A 249 6.15 9.59 -14.45
N LEU A 250 6.52 9.86 -13.19
CA LEU A 250 6.48 11.21 -12.62
C LEU A 250 7.55 12.15 -13.20
N ALA A 251 8.71 11.62 -13.61
CA ALA A 251 9.77 12.43 -14.18
C ALA A 251 9.45 12.89 -15.62
N GLU A 252 8.73 12.06 -16.39
CA GLU A 252 8.43 12.34 -17.80
C GLU A 252 6.97 11.96 -18.16
N PRO A 253 5.95 12.58 -17.52
CA PRO A 253 4.55 12.19 -17.68
C PRO A 253 4.08 12.30 -19.13
N ASP A 254 4.41 13.40 -19.82
CA ASP A 254 4.04 13.61 -21.22
C ASP A 254 4.68 12.58 -22.15
N ARG A 255 5.93 12.20 -21.86
CA ARG A 255 6.68 11.25 -22.67
C ARG A 255 6.14 9.83 -22.48
N ILE A 256 5.72 9.46 -21.27
CA ILE A 256 5.29 8.10 -20.94
C ILE A 256 3.80 7.89 -21.23
N LEU A 257 2.93 8.81 -20.81
CA LEU A 257 1.49 8.72 -21.00
C LEU A 257 1.08 9.02 -22.45
N GLY A 258 1.92 9.76 -23.19
CA GLY A 258 1.63 10.24 -24.53
C GLY A 258 1.05 11.64 -24.47
N GLY A 259 1.59 12.51 -25.31
CA GLY A 259 1.15 13.89 -25.44
C GLY A 259 0.67 14.18 -26.86
N ASP A 260 -0.22 15.15 -26.95
CA ASP A 260 -0.60 15.77 -28.21
C ASP A 260 0.52 16.72 -28.60
N GLU A 261 1.32 16.33 -29.58
CA GLU A 261 2.35 17.20 -30.14
C GLU A 261 1.73 17.93 -31.33
N VAL A 262 1.75 19.26 -31.27
CA VAL A 262 1.40 20.08 -32.42
C VAL A 262 2.59 20.00 -33.38
N VAL A 263 2.45 19.17 -34.40
CA VAL A 263 3.42 19.10 -35.50
C VAL A 263 2.87 20.00 -36.59
N PHE A 264 3.70 20.86 -37.16
CA PHE A 264 3.29 21.64 -38.32
C PHE A 264 3.39 20.75 -39.56
N ASP A 265 2.31 20.68 -40.35
CA ASP A 265 2.34 20.00 -41.64
C ASP A 265 3.26 20.75 -42.63
N ALA A 266 3.45 20.20 -43.83
CA ALA A 266 4.31 20.79 -44.85
C ALA A 266 3.84 22.20 -45.29
N ASP A 267 2.58 22.54 -45.02
CA ASP A 267 1.96 23.83 -45.35
C ASP A 267 1.99 24.81 -44.15
N GLY A 268 2.59 24.40 -43.03
CA GLY A 268 2.70 25.23 -41.82
C GLY A 268 1.42 25.29 -40.99
N ASN A 269 0.43 24.43 -41.25
CA ASN A 269 -0.75 24.34 -40.39
C ASN A 269 -0.46 23.45 -39.18
N PRO A 270 -0.88 23.86 -37.98
CA PRO A 270 -0.75 23.02 -36.79
C PRO A 270 -1.67 21.81 -36.93
N ILE A 271 -1.09 20.62 -37.09
CA ILE A 271 -1.81 19.36 -36.97
C ILE A 271 -1.50 18.73 -35.61
N VAL A 272 -2.55 18.42 -34.86
CA VAL A 272 -2.42 17.73 -33.58
C VAL A 272 -2.20 16.26 -33.87
N VAL A 273 -0.97 15.77 -33.70
CA VAL A 273 -0.66 14.35 -33.86
C VAL A 273 -0.53 13.75 -32.47
N SER A 274 -1.54 13.00 -32.03
CA SER A 274 -1.47 12.24 -30.78
C SER A 274 -0.39 11.15 -30.91
N LYS A 275 0.81 11.42 -30.40
CA LYS A 275 1.86 10.40 -30.34
C LYS A 275 1.54 9.49 -29.16
N SER A 276 1.38 8.20 -29.44
CA SER A 276 1.33 7.17 -28.38
C SER A 276 2.60 7.30 -27.53
N GLY A 277 2.45 7.47 -26.21
CA GLY A 277 3.58 7.65 -25.30
C GLY A 277 4.60 6.52 -25.39
N LEU A 278 5.81 6.78 -24.89
CA LEU A 278 6.90 5.82 -24.87
C LEU A 278 6.47 4.48 -24.29
N ALA A 279 5.61 4.43 -23.27
CA ALA A 279 5.13 3.13 -22.78
C ALA A 279 4.51 2.27 -23.90
N GLY A 280 3.69 2.86 -24.78
CA GLY A 280 3.09 2.15 -25.90
C GLY A 280 4.10 1.82 -27.01
N ARG A 281 5.11 2.68 -27.22
CA ARG A 281 6.12 2.52 -28.30
C ARG A 281 7.31 1.66 -27.90
N THR A 282 7.80 1.72 -26.67
CA THR A 282 8.95 0.95 -26.18
C THR A 282 8.57 -0.40 -25.61
N LEU A 283 7.31 -0.66 -25.22
CA LEU A 283 6.90 -2.03 -24.88
C LEU A 283 6.69 -2.87 -26.15
N SER A 284 6.09 -2.29 -27.19
CA SER A 284 5.94 -2.94 -28.50
C SER A 284 7.26 -3.03 -29.26
N ALA A 285 8.01 -1.92 -29.40
CA ALA A 285 9.31 -1.94 -30.08
C ALA A 285 10.43 -2.52 -29.21
N GLY A 286 10.32 -2.50 -27.88
CA GLY A 286 11.31 -3.09 -26.98
C GLY A 286 11.25 -4.62 -26.96
N GLY A 287 10.09 -5.23 -27.22
CA GLY A 287 10.02 -6.68 -27.44
C GLY A 287 10.91 -7.12 -28.62
N GLU A 288 10.88 -6.40 -29.74
CA GLU A 288 11.70 -6.69 -30.92
C GLU A 288 13.13 -6.13 -30.83
N ALA A 289 13.32 -4.94 -30.28
CA ALA A 289 14.64 -4.31 -30.15
C ALA A 289 15.48 -4.93 -29.03
N ILE A 290 14.87 -5.34 -27.90
CA ILE A 290 15.57 -6.10 -26.86
C ILE A 290 15.83 -7.52 -27.35
N ALA A 291 14.96 -8.14 -28.15
CA ALA A 291 15.31 -9.40 -28.81
C ALA A 291 16.56 -9.24 -29.68
N HIS A 292 16.68 -8.15 -30.45
CA HIS A 292 17.88 -7.89 -31.25
C HIS A 292 19.13 -7.54 -30.42
N VAL A 293 19.03 -6.72 -29.38
CA VAL A 293 20.17 -6.35 -28.54
C VAL A 293 20.59 -7.52 -27.63
N SER A 294 19.64 -8.28 -27.10
CA SER A 294 19.89 -9.46 -26.26
C SER A 294 20.54 -10.59 -27.08
N MET A 295 20.01 -10.88 -28.26
CA MET A 295 20.56 -11.93 -29.12
C MET A 295 21.94 -11.58 -29.68
N ASN A 296 22.20 -10.30 -30.01
CA ASN A 296 23.46 -9.91 -30.65
C ASN A 296 24.54 -9.42 -29.68
N TYR A 297 24.20 -8.90 -28.49
CA TYR A 297 25.20 -8.37 -27.55
C TYR A 297 25.28 -9.14 -26.24
N VAL A 298 24.14 -9.47 -25.62
CA VAL A 298 24.14 -10.13 -24.29
C VAL A 298 24.55 -11.59 -24.41
N ARG A 299 24.03 -12.30 -25.42
CA ARG A 299 24.34 -13.72 -25.65
C ARG A 299 25.84 -13.99 -25.88
N PRO A 300 26.56 -13.28 -26.78
CA PRO A 300 28.00 -13.53 -26.95
C PRO A 300 28.80 -13.14 -25.71
N LEU A 301 28.40 -12.11 -24.96
CA LEU A 301 29.09 -11.70 -23.74
C LEU A 301 28.91 -12.73 -22.61
N PHE A 302 27.70 -13.30 -22.49
CA PHE A 302 27.43 -14.41 -21.57
C PHE A 302 28.19 -15.68 -21.96
N ILE A 303 28.25 -16.03 -23.25
CA ILE A 303 29.04 -17.17 -23.74
C ILE A 303 30.53 -16.93 -23.47
N ALA A 304 31.04 -15.73 -23.71
CA ALA A 304 32.43 -15.39 -23.41
C ALA A 304 32.73 -15.51 -21.91
N ALA A 305 31.83 -15.04 -21.04
CA ALA A 305 31.96 -15.21 -19.60
C ALA A 305 31.96 -16.69 -19.18
N MET A 306 31.09 -17.52 -19.76
CA MET A 306 31.05 -18.95 -19.49
C MET A 306 32.32 -19.68 -19.95
N VAL A 307 32.85 -19.33 -21.12
CA VAL A 307 34.12 -19.87 -21.62
C VAL A 307 35.28 -19.45 -20.71
N PHE A 308 35.29 -18.20 -20.25
CA PHE A 308 36.29 -17.72 -19.31
C PHE A 308 36.24 -18.47 -17.97
N ILE A 309 35.05 -18.66 -17.40
CA ILE A 309 34.88 -19.41 -16.15
C ILE A 309 35.31 -20.87 -16.33
N GLY A 310 34.92 -21.50 -17.45
CA GLY A 310 35.29 -22.89 -17.75
C GLY A 310 36.80 -23.08 -17.87
N THR A 311 37.46 -22.23 -18.65
CA THR A 311 38.92 -22.28 -18.81
C THR A 311 39.67 -22.03 -17.51
N PHE A 312 39.21 -21.08 -16.70
CA PHE A 312 39.75 -20.82 -15.37
C PHE A 312 39.64 -22.05 -14.46
N PHE A 313 38.48 -22.70 -14.42
CA PHE A 313 38.27 -23.92 -13.63
C PHE A 313 39.15 -25.08 -14.09
N THR A 314 39.32 -25.27 -15.41
CA THR A 314 40.19 -26.32 -15.95
C THR A 314 41.65 -26.09 -15.56
N LEU A 315 42.15 -24.86 -15.70
CA LEU A 315 43.50 -24.47 -15.26
C LEU A 315 43.72 -24.69 -13.77
N TRP A 316 42.74 -24.29 -12.95
CA TRP A 316 42.80 -24.47 -11.51
C TRP A 316 42.84 -25.95 -11.11
N MET A 317 42.03 -26.80 -11.76
CA MET A 317 42.05 -28.25 -11.54
C MET A 317 43.39 -28.88 -11.92
N LEU A 318 43.96 -28.51 -13.07
CA LEU A 318 45.28 -29.00 -13.50
C LEU A 318 46.38 -28.62 -12.50
N LEU A 319 46.36 -27.38 -12.00
CA LEU A 319 47.31 -26.91 -10.99
C LEU A 319 47.16 -27.69 -9.67
N LYS A 320 45.93 -27.96 -9.23
CA LYS A 320 45.67 -28.77 -8.04
C LYS A 320 46.13 -30.22 -8.22
N PHE A 321 45.89 -30.82 -9.38
CA PHE A 321 46.33 -32.17 -9.69
C PHE A 321 47.85 -32.29 -9.71
N TRP A 322 48.54 -31.28 -10.28
CA TRP A 322 50.00 -31.19 -10.22
C TRP A 322 50.49 -31.15 -8.78
N HIS A 323 49.90 -30.31 -7.92
CA HIS A 323 50.32 -30.20 -6.52
C HIS A 323 50.11 -31.49 -5.73
N LEU A 324 49.00 -32.20 -5.96
CA LEU A 324 48.76 -33.52 -5.38
C LEU A 324 49.84 -34.52 -5.83
N HIS A 325 50.14 -34.55 -7.13
CA HIS A 325 51.16 -35.45 -7.66
C HIS A 325 52.57 -35.14 -7.13
N GLN A 326 52.92 -33.86 -6.94
CA GLN A 326 54.19 -33.48 -6.31
C GLN A 326 54.25 -33.90 -4.83
N ARG A 327 53.15 -33.80 -4.08
CA ARG A 327 53.09 -34.28 -2.70
C ARG A 327 53.31 -35.79 -2.61
N GLU A 328 52.70 -36.56 -3.52
CA GLU A 328 52.90 -38.01 -3.58
C GLU A 328 54.35 -38.37 -3.92
N LYS A 329 55.01 -37.61 -4.82
CA LYS A 329 56.45 -37.79 -5.11
C LYS A 329 57.32 -37.55 -3.89
N LEU A 330 57.03 -36.52 -3.10
CA LEU A 330 57.77 -36.23 -1.86
C LEU A 330 57.56 -37.33 -0.81
N HIS A 331 56.31 -37.78 -0.60
CA HIS A 331 56.04 -38.88 0.32
C HIS A 331 56.65 -40.20 -0.12
N THR A 332 56.66 -40.50 -1.41
CA THR A 332 57.32 -41.72 -1.93
C THR A 332 58.83 -41.63 -1.84
N ALA A 333 59.44 -40.45 -2.00
CA ALA A 333 60.88 -40.26 -1.76
C ALA A 333 61.26 -40.46 -0.28
N GLU A 334 60.44 -39.95 0.64
CA GLU A 334 60.61 -40.14 2.09
C GLU A 334 60.48 -41.62 2.49
N LEU A 335 59.45 -42.31 1.98
CA LEU A 335 59.26 -43.75 2.22
C LEU A 335 60.33 -44.63 1.57
N ARG A 336 60.91 -44.19 0.45
CA ARG A 336 61.99 -44.92 -0.24
C ARG A 336 63.34 -44.79 0.47
N GLY A 337 63.44 -43.98 1.53
CA GLY A 337 64.63 -43.95 2.36
C GLY A 337 65.85 -43.34 1.67
N GLU A 338 65.65 -42.50 0.65
CA GLU A 338 66.70 -41.58 0.16
C GLU A 338 66.82 -40.38 1.12
N GLY A 339 67.05 -40.69 2.39
CA GLY A 339 67.56 -39.75 3.37
C GLY A 339 68.95 -39.34 2.93
N LEU A 340 69.04 -38.18 2.28
CA LEU A 340 70.27 -37.42 2.16
C LEU A 340 70.88 -37.28 3.56
N GLY A 341 71.96 -38.02 3.78
CA GLY A 341 73.03 -37.75 4.74
C GLY A 341 72.57 -37.60 6.19
N GLN A 342 72.74 -38.66 6.98
CA GLN A 342 72.96 -38.52 8.41
C GLN A 342 73.97 -37.38 8.66
N PRO A 343 73.65 -36.34 9.45
CA PRO A 343 74.70 -35.51 10.02
C PRO A 343 75.54 -36.41 10.92
N SER A 344 76.77 -36.67 10.50
CA SER A 344 77.77 -37.39 11.27
C SER A 344 77.95 -36.71 12.61
N ALA A 345 77.35 -37.31 13.64
CA ALA A 345 77.64 -37.02 15.03
C ALA A 345 79.13 -37.27 15.27
N THR A 346 79.92 -36.19 15.28
CA THR A 346 81.27 -36.21 15.80
C THR A 346 81.15 -35.83 17.27
N LEU A 347 80.99 -36.86 18.10
CA LEU A 347 81.23 -36.80 19.54
C LEU A 347 82.75 -36.67 19.73
N GLU A 348 83.24 -35.47 20.00
CA GLU A 348 84.52 -35.30 20.70
C GLU A 348 84.25 -34.46 21.95
N GLY A 349 84.19 -35.16 23.08
CA GLY A 349 84.19 -34.52 24.38
C GLY A 349 85.55 -33.90 24.66
N ASN A 350 85.57 -32.81 25.42
CA ASN A 350 86.66 -32.60 26.33
C ASN A 350 86.18 -31.94 27.62
N ALA A 351 86.60 -32.55 28.70
CA ALA A 351 86.24 -32.26 30.07
C ALA A 351 87.26 -31.29 30.70
N VAL A 352 86.93 -30.85 31.92
CA VAL A 352 87.84 -30.40 32.98
C VAL A 352 88.35 -28.95 32.91
N GLN A 353 87.89 -28.10 33.84
CA GLN A 353 88.66 -27.53 34.98
C GLN A 353 87.71 -26.57 35.74
N ARG A 354 87.35 -26.82 37.02
CA ARG A 354 88.07 -26.38 38.25
C ARG A 354 88.55 -24.92 38.11
N ASP A 355 88.22 -23.98 38.98
CA ASP A 355 88.33 -24.04 40.45
C ASP A 355 87.74 -22.70 41.05
N PRO A 356 87.93 -22.40 42.36
CA PRO A 356 86.91 -22.21 43.41
C PRO A 356 86.05 -20.93 43.40
#